data_AF-A0A5C4NQG3-F1
#
_entry.id   AF-A0A5C4NQG3-F1
#
_cell.length_a   1.000
_cell.length_b   1.000
_cell.length_c   1.000
_cell.angle_alpha   90.00
_cell.angle_beta   90.00
_cell.angle_gamma   90.00
#
_symmetry.space_group_name_H-M   'P 1'
#
loop_
_entity.id
_entity.type
_entity.pdbx_description
1 polymer ?
#
loop_
_entity_poly.entity_id
_entity_poly.type
_entity_poly.pdbx_seq_one_letter_code
_entity_poly.pdbx_strand_id
1 'polypeptide(L)'
;MVLSTRERVVLDVTDQGEAHRLHILRESGLLDDGPLPELDELCERARSYFDVEVALVTLVDADRQVFKAAAGTDLRETSRTVAFCDHTIRGDAVLVVPDATRDPRFAANPLVAGAPYIRFYAGAPLIYLDGVRLGSFCLIDSRPRQLSSVEEADMALTAERVVGAILEQQYERRFGATTV
;
A
#
# COMPACT_ATOMS: atom_id res chain seq x y z
N MET A 1 43.33 3.82 4.12
CA MET A 1 42.43 4.99 3.99
C MET A 1 41.37 4.64 2.95
N VAL A 2 40.32 3.94 3.35
CA VAL A 2 39.24 3.51 2.45
C VAL A 2 37.91 3.50 3.22
N LEU A 3 37.05 4.45 2.83
CA LEU A 3 35.59 4.44 2.77
C LEU A 3 34.79 4.24 4.08
N SER A 4 34.44 5.41 4.63
CA SER A 4 33.28 5.68 5.48
C SER A 4 32.01 5.04 4.92
N THR A 5 31.50 4.02 5.60
CA THR A 5 30.19 3.42 5.37
C THR A 5 29.13 4.47 5.69
N ARG A 6 28.36 4.89 4.68
CA ARG A 6 27.19 5.75 4.87
C ARG A 6 26.15 4.97 5.68
N GLU A 7 25.87 5.44 6.90
CA GLU A 7 24.70 5.05 7.67
C GLU A 7 23.44 5.28 6.82
N ARG A 8 22.64 4.22 6.64
CA ARG A 8 21.25 4.38 6.19
C ARG A 8 20.52 5.10 7.31
N VAL A 9 20.04 6.31 7.03
CA VAL A 9 19.08 6.99 7.89
C VAL A 9 17.82 6.14 7.89
N VAL A 10 17.63 5.38 8.97
CA VAL A 10 16.34 4.79 9.29
C VAL A 10 15.46 5.99 9.64
N LEU A 11 14.56 6.39 8.73
CA LEU A 11 13.59 7.43 9.02
C LEU A 11 12.67 6.91 10.14
N ASP A 12 12.95 7.43 11.33
CA ASP A 12 12.31 7.10 12.60
C ASP A 12 10.80 7.39 12.53
N VAL A 13 10.01 6.50 13.15
CA VAL A 13 8.54 6.62 13.28
C VAL A 13 8.25 7.65 14.37
N THR A 14 8.63 8.89 14.12
CA THR A 14 8.38 10.06 14.96
C THR A 14 7.26 10.88 14.34
N ASP A 15 6.63 11.77 15.13
CA ASP A 15 5.69 12.77 14.61
C ASP A 15 6.29 13.58 13.43
N GLN A 16 7.62 13.76 13.40
CA GLN A 16 8.35 14.37 12.29
C GLN A 16 8.41 13.47 11.05
N GLY A 17 8.58 12.16 11.23
CA GLY A 17 8.52 11.17 10.14
C GLY A 17 7.14 11.11 9.48
N GLU A 18 6.07 11.14 10.27
CA GLU A 18 4.70 11.16 9.74
C GLU A 18 4.37 12.48 9.04
N ALA A 19 4.75 13.62 9.64
CA ALA A 19 4.56 14.93 9.02
C ALA A 19 5.28 15.02 7.67
N HIS A 20 6.52 14.49 7.58
CA HIS A 20 7.26 14.39 6.33
C HIS A 20 6.52 13.52 5.31
N ARG A 21 6.10 12.31 5.70
CA ARG A 21 5.40 11.38 4.82
C ARG A 21 4.12 12.00 4.23
N LEU A 22 3.34 12.68 5.05
CA LEU A 22 2.13 13.40 4.62
C LEU A 22 2.45 14.58 3.70
N HIS A 23 3.54 15.31 3.96
CA HIS A 23 3.99 16.37 3.07
C HIS A 23 4.31 15.81 1.67
N ILE A 24 5.11 14.75 1.60
CA ILE A 24 5.47 14.10 0.33
C ILE A 24 4.24 13.53 -0.37
N LEU A 25 3.30 12.92 0.36
CA LEU A 25 2.04 12.44 -0.23
C LEU A 25 1.27 13.57 -0.91
N ARG A 26 1.18 14.74 -0.27
CA ARG A 26 0.46 15.90 -0.83
C ARG A 26 1.19 16.50 -2.03
N GLU A 27 2.50 16.69 -1.93
CA GLU A 27 3.32 17.23 -3.03
C GLU A 27 3.36 16.30 -4.24
N SER A 28 3.18 15.00 -4.03
CA SER A 28 3.14 14.02 -5.12
C SER A 28 1.93 14.19 -6.05
N GLY A 29 0.86 14.86 -5.61
CA GLY A 29 -0.41 15.00 -6.35
C GLY A 29 -1.23 13.71 -6.45
N LEU A 30 -0.75 12.59 -5.92
CA LEU A 30 -1.34 11.27 -6.15
C LEU A 30 -2.76 11.12 -5.60
N LEU A 31 -3.12 11.86 -4.55
CA LEU A 31 -4.47 11.84 -3.99
C LEU A 31 -5.51 12.45 -4.94
N ASP A 32 -5.11 13.46 -5.72
CA ASP A 32 -6.00 14.21 -6.61
C ASP A 32 -5.97 13.69 -8.06
N ASP A 33 -4.97 12.86 -8.38
CA ASP A 33 -4.81 12.29 -9.70
C ASP A 33 -5.97 11.37 -10.09
N GLY A 34 -6.37 11.48 -11.36
CA GLY A 34 -7.34 10.59 -11.98
C GLY A 34 -6.94 9.11 -11.91
N PRO A 35 -7.89 8.21 -12.25
CA PRO A 35 -7.66 6.78 -12.21
C PRO A 35 -6.49 6.39 -13.12
N LEU A 36 -5.78 5.33 -12.74
CA LEU A 36 -4.68 4.76 -13.50
C LEU A 36 -5.04 3.33 -13.92
N PRO A 37 -5.52 3.12 -15.17
CA PRO A 37 -6.04 1.83 -15.61
C PRO A 37 -5.08 0.66 -15.39
N GLU A 38 -3.77 0.90 -15.53
CA GLU A 38 -2.74 -0.10 -15.26
C GLU A 38 -2.77 -0.61 -13.80
N LEU A 39 -3.08 0.24 -12.83
CA LEU A 39 -3.19 -0.17 -11.42
C LEU A 39 -4.45 -1.02 -11.19
N ASP A 40 -5.54 -0.73 -11.89
CA ASP A 40 -6.76 -1.54 -11.83
C ASP A 40 -6.50 -2.95 -12.42
N GLU A 41 -5.80 -3.03 -13.56
CA GLU A 41 -5.37 -4.30 -14.16
C GLU A 41 -4.43 -5.09 -13.23
N LEU A 42 -3.49 -4.41 -12.57
CA LEU A 42 -2.62 -5.04 -11.56
C LEU A 42 -3.43 -5.62 -10.40
N CYS A 43 -4.44 -4.90 -9.89
CA CYS A 43 -5.31 -5.39 -8.82
C CYS A 43 -6.12 -6.61 -9.28
N GLU A 44 -6.72 -6.59 -10.46
CA GLU A 44 -7.49 -7.73 -10.99
C GLU A 44 -6.61 -8.98 -11.18
N ARG A 45 -5.42 -8.79 -11.77
CA ARG A 45 -4.45 -9.89 -11.93
C ARG A 45 -4.00 -10.45 -10.60
N ALA A 46 -3.71 -9.59 -9.62
CA ALA A 46 -3.34 -10.03 -8.28
C ALA A 46 -4.48 -10.80 -7.61
N ARG A 47 -5.70 -10.27 -7.67
CA ARG A 47 -6.90 -10.92 -7.10
C ARG A 47 -7.05 -12.34 -7.66
N SER A 48 -6.89 -12.52 -8.98
CA SER A 48 -6.96 -13.83 -9.62
C SER A 48 -5.74 -14.72 -9.37
N TYR A 49 -4.53 -14.18 -9.34
CA TYR A 49 -3.30 -14.96 -9.16
C TYR A 49 -3.20 -15.49 -7.75
N PHE A 50 -3.45 -14.62 -6.77
CA PHE A 50 -3.48 -15.04 -5.38
C PHE A 50 -4.75 -15.81 -5.06
N ASP A 51 -5.87 -15.65 -5.77
CA ASP A 51 -7.18 -16.23 -5.38
C ASP A 51 -7.62 -15.65 -4.02
N VAL A 52 -7.81 -14.33 -4.00
CA VAL A 52 -8.35 -13.59 -2.85
C VAL A 52 -9.61 -12.83 -3.21
N GLU A 53 -10.42 -12.47 -2.23
CA GLU A 53 -11.62 -11.66 -2.46
C GLU A 53 -11.32 -10.22 -2.89
N VAL A 54 -10.27 -9.58 -2.38
CA VAL A 54 -10.00 -8.17 -2.68
C VAL A 54 -8.50 -7.92 -2.85
N ALA A 55 -8.14 -7.12 -3.85
CA ALA A 55 -6.80 -6.58 -4.03
C ALA A 55 -6.89 -5.06 -4.23
N LEU A 56 -6.02 -4.30 -3.57
CA LEU A 56 -6.07 -2.84 -3.55
C LEU A 56 -4.68 -2.22 -3.75
N VAL A 57 -4.64 -1.08 -4.43
CA VAL A 57 -3.57 -0.08 -4.30
C VAL A 57 -4.12 1.08 -3.48
N THR A 58 -3.49 1.36 -2.35
CA THR A 58 -3.99 2.33 -1.37
C THR A 58 -2.94 3.39 -1.04
N LEU A 59 -3.41 4.59 -0.71
CA LEU A 59 -2.61 5.69 -0.18
C LEU A 59 -3.16 6.05 1.20
N VAL A 60 -2.27 6.27 2.17
CA VAL A 60 -2.66 6.58 3.55
C VAL A 60 -2.46 8.07 3.80
N ASP A 61 -3.54 8.85 3.90
CA ASP A 61 -3.51 10.27 4.25
C ASP A 61 -3.61 10.45 5.79
N ALA A 62 -3.80 11.67 6.29
CA ALA A 62 -3.82 11.97 7.71
C ALA A 62 -4.96 11.25 8.46
N ASP A 63 -6.15 11.21 7.88
CA ASP A 63 -7.39 10.74 8.52
C ASP A 63 -8.10 9.60 7.77
N ARG A 64 -7.70 9.36 6.52
CA ARG A 64 -8.31 8.37 5.63
C ARG A 64 -7.28 7.58 4.84
N GLN A 65 -7.72 6.48 4.28
CA GLN A 65 -7.02 5.71 3.27
C GLN A 65 -7.82 5.81 1.97
N VAL A 66 -7.17 6.26 0.90
CA VAL A 66 -7.74 6.38 -0.45
C VAL A 66 -7.34 5.18 -1.29
N PHE A 67 -8.26 4.62 -2.07
CA PHE A 67 -8.00 3.46 -2.92
C PHE A 67 -7.77 3.96 -4.35
N LYS A 68 -6.52 3.94 -4.81
CA LYS A 68 -6.13 4.37 -6.16
C LYS A 68 -6.53 3.36 -7.22
N ALA A 69 -6.57 2.09 -6.84
CA ALA A 69 -7.11 1.00 -7.63
C ALA A 69 -7.69 -0.05 -6.69
N ALA A 70 -8.73 -0.75 -7.14
CA ALA A 70 -9.41 -1.77 -6.36
C ALA A 70 -10.01 -2.84 -7.28
N ALA A 71 -9.87 -4.10 -6.87
CA ALA A 71 -10.55 -5.23 -7.46
C ALA A 71 -11.30 -6.00 -6.38
N GLY A 72 -12.55 -6.37 -6.64
CA GLY A 72 -13.41 -7.10 -5.70
C GLY A 72 -14.16 -6.24 -4.66
N THR A 73 -14.14 -4.91 -4.79
CA THR A 73 -14.94 -3.99 -3.97
C THR A 73 -15.26 -2.69 -4.70
N ASP A 74 -16.40 -2.09 -4.40
CA ASP A 74 -16.80 -0.76 -4.92
C ASP A 74 -16.36 0.39 -3.98
N LEU A 75 -15.78 0.07 -2.82
CA LEU A 75 -15.28 1.08 -1.89
C LEU A 75 -14.12 1.86 -2.50
N ARG A 76 -14.06 3.16 -2.17
CA ARG A 76 -13.01 4.07 -2.64
C ARG A 76 -12.13 4.62 -1.54
N GLU A 77 -12.58 4.54 -0.29
CA GLU A 77 -11.81 4.96 0.87
C GLU A 77 -12.29 4.28 2.14
N THR A 78 -11.47 4.39 3.19
CA THR A 78 -11.86 4.06 4.56
C THR A 78 -11.22 5.02 5.55
N SER A 79 -11.69 5.07 6.79
CA SER A 79 -11.00 5.82 7.85
C SER A 79 -9.63 5.19 8.10
N ARG A 80 -8.60 6.02 8.27
CA ARG A 80 -7.24 5.54 8.61
C ARG A 80 -7.24 4.73 9.90
N THR A 81 -8.09 5.08 10.86
CA THR A 81 -8.15 4.43 12.18
C THR A 81 -8.51 2.94 12.12
N VAL A 82 -9.17 2.50 11.04
CA VAL A 82 -9.55 1.09 10.82
C VAL A 82 -8.73 0.44 9.69
N ALA A 83 -7.83 1.19 9.05
CA ALA A 83 -7.05 0.74 7.92
C ALA A 83 -5.89 -0.18 8.36
N PHE A 84 -5.85 -1.39 7.81
CA PHE A 84 -4.71 -2.29 7.97
C PHE A 84 -3.44 -1.70 7.34
N CYS A 85 -3.57 -0.96 6.24
CA CYS A 85 -2.44 -0.37 5.52
C CYS A 85 -1.68 0.68 6.35
N ASP A 86 -2.32 1.29 7.36
CA ASP A 86 -1.64 2.17 8.33
C ASP A 86 -0.58 1.40 9.13
N HIS A 87 -0.79 0.10 9.39
CA HIS A 87 0.23 -0.76 9.98
C HIS A 87 1.32 -1.16 8.99
N THR A 88 0.96 -1.38 7.72
CA THR A 88 1.91 -1.75 6.66
C THR A 88 2.94 -0.64 6.40
N ILE A 89 2.53 0.62 6.35
CA ILE A 89 3.45 1.75 6.07
C ILE A 89 4.47 2.02 7.19
N ARG A 90 4.34 1.35 8.35
CA ARG A 90 5.28 1.45 9.48
C ARG A 90 6.51 0.55 9.34
N GLY A 91 6.55 -0.31 8.31
CA GLY A 91 7.68 -1.21 8.03
C GLY A 91 8.06 -1.24 6.57
N ASP A 92 9.15 -1.96 6.27
CA ASP A 92 9.68 -2.13 4.90
C ASP A 92 9.34 -3.49 4.28
N ALA A 93 8.88 -4.43 5.10
CA ALA A 93 8.56 -5.78 4.67
C ALA A 93 7.04 -5.95 4.46
N VAL A 94 6.68 -7.02 3.75
CA VAL A 94 5.28 -7.44 3.64
C VAL A 94 4.74 -7.76 5.04
N LEU A 95 3.65 -7.11 5.42
CA LEU A 95 2.91 -7.42 6.62
C LEU A 95 1.89 -8.50 6.30
N VAL A 96 2.07 -9.70 6.84
CA VAL A 96 1.11 -10.81 6.72
C VAL A 96 0.34 -10.98 8.03
N VAL A 97 -0.98 -11.00 7.92
CA VAL A 97 -1.93 -11.28 9.00
C VAL A 97 -2.77 -12.49 8.58
N PRO A 98 -2.37 -13.71 8.98
CA PRO A 98 -3.04 -14.92 8.52
C PRO A 98 -4.50 -15.04 8.96
N ASP A 99 -4.79 -14.55 10.16
CA ASP A 99 -6.14 -14.47 10.73
C ASP A 99 -6.25 -13.26 11.68
N ALA A 100 -6.92 -12.21 11.22
CA ALA A 100 -7.11 -10.95 11.90
C ALA A 100 -7.94 -11.09 13.18
N THR A 101 -8.75 -12.15 13.32
CA THR A 101 -9.50 -12.41 14.57
C THR A 101 -8.57 -12.87 15.70
N ARG A 102 -7.38 -13.37 15.34
CA ARG A 102 -6.36 -13.86 16.27
C ARG A 102 -5.22 -12.87 16.50
N ASP A 103 -5.17 -11.80 15.71
CA ASP A 103 -4.16 -10.78 15.80
C ASP A 103 -4.61 -9.66 16.76
N PRO A 104 -3.93 -9.42 17.89
CA PRO A 104 -4.33 -8.41 18.87
C PRO A 104 -4.44 -6.99 18.29
N ARG A 105 -3.74 -6.69 17.18
CA ARG A 105 -3.79 -5.39 16.51
C ARG A 105 -5.14 -5.18 15.80
N PHE A 106 -5.80 -6.26 15.38
CA PHE A 106 -6.94 -6.21 14.47
C PHE A 106 -8.19 -6.92 14.98
N ALA A 107 -8.11 -7.75 16.01
CA ALA A 107 -9.25 -8.56 16.48
C ALA A 107 -10.47 -7.72 16.89
N ALA A 108 -10.24 -6.51 17.42
CA ALA A 108 -11.30 -5.56 17.77
C ALA A 108 -11.61 -4.54 16.67
N ASN A 109 -10.96 -4.63 15.50
CA ASN A 109 -11.19 -3.72 14.38
C ASN A 109 -12.64 -3.93 13.84
N PRO A 110 -13.41 -2.86 13.61
CA PRO A 110 -14.75 -2.95 13.05
C PRO A 110 -14.87 -3.76 11.75
N LEU A 111 -13.83 -3.74 10.90
CA LEU A 111 -13.79 -4.49 9.64
C LEU A 111 -13.58 -6.00 9.84
N VAL A 112 -13.16 -6.42 11.04
CA VAL A 112 -12.93 -7.82 11.43
C VAL A 112 -14.12 -8.34 12.24
N ALA A 113 -14.52 -7.58 13.26
CA ALA A 113 -15.61 -7.94 14.18
C ALA A 113 -17.00 -7.75 13.55
N GLY A 114 -17.13 -6.83 12.59
CA GLY A 114 -18.31 -6.61 11.76
C GLY A 114 -18.00 -6.81 10.29
N ALA A 115 -18.97 -6.52 9.43
CA ALA A 115 -18.78 -6.58 7.99
C ALA A 115 -17.60 -5.68 7.55
N PRO A 116 -16.74 -6.14 6.61
CA PRO A 116 -16.92 -7.32 5.76
C PRO A 116 -16.37 -8.63 6.37
N TYR A 117 -16.04 -8.66 7.66
CA TYR A 117 -15.49 -9.82 8.36
C TYR A 117 -14.13 -10.25 7.81
N ILE A 118 -13.21 -9.30 7.66
CA ILE A 118 -11.84 -9.56 7.23
C ILE A 118 -11.21 -10.63 8.14
N ARG A 119 -10.59 -11.63 7.53
CA ARG A 119 -9.79 -12.66 8.21
C ARG A 119 -8.35 -12.60 7.75
N PHE A 120 -8.10 -12.52 6.47
CA PHE A 120 -6.74 -12.44 5.96
C PHE A 120 -6.43 -11.02 5.49
N TYR A 121 -5.21 -10.57 5.79
CA TYR A 121 -4.62 -9.38 5.21
C TYR A 121 -3.16 -9.67 4.87
N ALA A 122 -2.72 -9.25 3.68
CA ALA A 122 -1.31 -9.10 3.38
C ALA A 122 -1.08 -7.74 2.71
N GLY A 123 -0.06 -7.01 3.15
CA GLY A 123 0.24 -5.67 2.62
C GLY A 123 1.72 -5.48 2.35
N ALA A 124 2.07 -5.10 1.13
CA ALA A 124 3.40 -4.66 0.74
C ALA A 124 3.45 -3.12 0.70
N PRO A 125 4.39 -2.47 1.40
CA PRO A 125 4.46 -1.01 1.42
C PRO A 125 4.85 -0.45 0.04
N LEU A 126 4.18 0.63 -0.38
CA LEU A 126 4.55 1.41 -1.56
C LEU A 126 5.66 2.39 -1.17
N ILE A 127 6.90 1.95 -1.33
CA ILE A 127 8.09 2.75 -1.03
C ILE A 127 8.33 3.68 -2.22
N TYR A 128 7.96 4.94 -2.03
CA TYR A 128 8.15 6.01 -2.99
C TYR A 128 9.57 6.60 -2.89
N LEU A 129 9.82 7.67 -3.65
CA LEU A 129 11.07 8.42 -3.65
C LEU A 129 11.55 8.72 -2.22
N ASP A 130 12.87 8.71 -2.04
CA ASP A 130 13.55 8.92 -0.76
C ASP A 130 13.15 7.95 0.37
N GLY A 131 12.57 6.80 0.02
CA GLY A 131 12.21 5.75 0.97
C GLY A 131 10.89 6.01 1.71
N VAL A 132 10.08 6.96 1.25
CA VAL A 132 8.83 7.35 1.91
C VAL A 132 7.71 6.36 1.58
N ARG A 133 7.05 5.80 2.60
CA ARG A 133 5.95 4.84 2.42
C ARG A 133 4.64 5.59 2.24
N LEU A 134 4.09 5.65 1.03
CA LEU A 134 2.87 6.42 0.77
C LEU A 134 1.57 5.63 1.01
N GLY A 135 1.66 4.30 0.99
CA GLY A 135 0.54 3.41 1.24
C GLY A 135 0.93 1.96 1.02
N SER A 136 0.00 1.12 0.53
CA SER A 136 0.29 -0.29 0.27
C SER A 136 -0.42 -0.84 -0.95
N PHE A 137 0.22 -1.80 -1.60
CA PHE A 137 -0.46 -2.83 -2.37
C PHE A 137 -0.86 -3.95 -1.39
N CYS A 138 -2.15 -4.28 -1.30
CA CYS A 138 -2.63 -5.25 -0.31
C CYS A 138 -3.72 -6.17 -0.81
N LEU A 139 -3.77 -7.35 -0.20
CA LEU A 139 -4.72 -8.43 -0.43
C LEU A 139 -5.56 -8.63 0.84
N ILE A 140 -6.86 -8.86 0.67
CA ILE A 140 -7.82 -9.06 1.75
C ILE A 140 -8.74 -10.24 1.41
N ASP A 141 -9.05 -11.06 2.42
CA ASP A 141 -9.99 -12.17 2.28
C ASP A 141 -10.84 -12.38 3.55
N SER A 142 -12.09 -12.86 3.37
CA SER A 142 -12.97 -13.30 4.45
C SER A 142 -12.59 -14.67 5.04
N ARG A 143 -11.56 -15.34 4.50
CA ARG A 143 -11.03 -16.62 5.00
C ARG A 143 -9.57 -16.48 5.47
N PRO A 144 -9.18 -17.13 6.58
CA PRO A 144 -7.79 -17.19 6.99
C PRO A 144 -6.89 -17.81 5.90
N ARG A 145 -5.67 -17.30 5.78
CA ARG A 145 -4.71 -17.76 4.76
C ARG A 145 -3.27 -17.57 5.22
N GLN A 146 -2.36 -18.42 4.72
CA GLN A 146 -0.92 -18.19 4.84
C GLN A 146 -0.35 -17.90 3.45
N LEU A 147 0.65 -17.03 3.39
CA LEU A 147 1.47 -16.86 2.19
C LEU A 147 2.75 -17.67 2.35
N SER A 148 3.21 -18.24 1.23
CA SER A 148 4.56 -18.73 1.09
C SER A 148 5.54 -17.57 0.92
N SER A 149 6.83 -17.83 1.15
CA SER A 149 7.88 -16.82 0.92
C SER A 149 7.96 -16.35 -0.54
N VAL A 150 7.52 -17.19 -1.48
CA VAL A 150 7.45 -16.83 -2.91
C VAL A 150 6.30 -15.85 -3.14
N GLU A 151 5.12 -16.10 -2.57
CA GLU A 151 3.98 -15.19 -2.65
C GLU A 151 4.28 -13.83 -1.99
N GLU A 152 4.96 -13.81 -0.84
CA GLU A 152 5.41 -12.56 -0.21
C GLU A 152 6.38 -11.78 -1.12
N ALA A 153 7.31 -12.47 -1.78
CA ALA A 153 8.22 -11.85 -2.75
C ALA A 153 7.47 -11.31 -3.98
N ASP A 154 6.49 -12.05 -4.49
CA ASP A 154 5.63 -11.60 -5.60
C ASP A 154 4.84 -10.35 -5.23
N MET A 155 4.34 -10.27 -3.99
CA MET A 155 3.68 -9.06 -3.48
C MET A 155 4.62 -7.86 -3.41
N ALA A 156 5.85 -8.05 -2.90
CA ALA A 156 6.85 -6.98 -2.85
C ALA A 156 7.20 -6.49 -4.27
N LEU A 157 7.42 -7.40 -5.22
CA LEU A 157 7.67 -7.06 -6.63
C LEU A 157 6.47 -6.33 -7.26
N THR A 158 5.25 -6.68 -6.87
CA THR A 158 4.04 -6.02 -7.36
C THR A 158 3.93 -4.60 -6.81
N ALA A 159 4.28 -4.37 -5.53
CA ALA A 159 4.37 -3.03 -4.96
C ALA A 159 5.41 -2.16 -5.68
N GLU A 160 6.57 -2.72 -6.04
CA GLU A 160 7.59 -2.01 -6.85
C GLU A 160 7.04 -1.61 -8.22
N ARG A 161 6.30 -2.50 -8.90
CA ARG A 161 5.65 -2.20 -10.20
C ARG A 161 4.61 -1.09 -10.08
N VAL A 162 3.81 -1.11 -9.01
CA VAL A 162 2.85 -0.04 -8.72
C VAL A 162 3.55 1.31 -8.59
N VAL A 163 4.66 1.38 -7.84
CA VAL A 163 5.45 2.61 -7.71
C VAL A 163 6.05 3.02 -9.05
N GLY A 164 6.54 2.07 -9.86
CA GLY A 164 7.04 2.33 -11.21
C GLY A 164 6.00 3.00 -12.11
N ALA A 165 4.79 2.44 -12.19
CA ALA A 165 3.70 3.00 -12.99
C ALA A 165 3.28 4.41 -12.52
N ILE A 166 3.29 4.63 -11.20
CA ILE A 166 3.03 5.96 -10.61
C ILE A 166 4.09 6.98 -11.07
N LEU A 167 5.37 6.62 -11.00
CA LEU A 167 6.47 7.51 -11.36
C LEU A 167 6.47 7.81 -12.87
N GLU A 168 6.15 6.82 -13.70
CA GLU A 168 6.02 6.98 -15.15
C GLU A 168 4.90 7.97 -15.49
N GLN A 169 3.71 7.82 -14.89
CA GLN A 169 2.62 8.76 -15.08
C GLN A 169 3.01 10.19 -14.68
N GLN A 170 3.67 10.35 -13.54
CA GLN A 170 4.13 11.67 -13.07
C GLN A 170 5.16 12.30 -14.01
N TYR A 171 6.06 11.48 -14.55
CA TYR A 171 7.04 11.92 -15.55
C TYR A 171 6.34 12.41 -16.83
N GLU A 172 5.41 11.63 -17.37
CA GLU A 172 4.63 12.00 -18.56
C GLU A 172 3.84 13.30 -18.35
N ARG A 173 3.22 13.48 -17.19
CA ARG A 173 2.50 14.73 -16.87
C ARG A 173 3.42 15.95 -16.82
N ARG A 174 4.62 15.78 -16.26
CA ARG A 174 5.55 16.89 -16.05
C ARG A 174 6.36 17.24 -17.30
N PHE A 175 6.67 16.25 -18.14
CA PHE A 175 7.60 16.41 -19.28
C PHE A 175 7.02 15.95 -20.63
N GLY A 176 5.97 15.11 -20.62
CA GLY A 176 5.32 14.59 -21.83
C GLY A 176 4.40 15.57 -22.56
N ALA A 177 4.09 16.73 -21.97
CA ALA A 177 3.34 17.80 -22.63
C ALA A 177 4.14 18.57 -23.71
N THR A 178 5.32 18.10 -24.12
CA THR A 178 6.07 18.64 -25.27
C THR A 178 6.20 17.60 -26.36
N THR A 179 5.17 17.43 -27.20
CA THR A 179 5.31 16.91 -28.57
C THR A 179 4.13 17.40 -29.43
N VAL A 180 4.47 18.39 -30.26
CA VAL A 180 3.84 18.89 -31.52
C VAL A 180 2.43 19.49 -31.46
#